data_AF-A0A650GEF5-F1
#
_entry.id   AF-A0A650GEF5-F1
#
_cell.length_a   1.000
_cell.length_b   1.000
_cell.length_c   1.000
_cell.angle_alpha   90.00
_cell.angle_beta   90.00
_cell.angle_gamma   90.00
#
_symmetry.space_group_name_H-M   'P 1'
#
loop_
_entity.id
_entity.type
_entity.pdbx_description
1 polymer ?
#
loop_
_entity_poly.entity_id
_entity_poly.type
_entity_poly.pdbx_seq_one_letter_code
_entity_poly.pdbx_strand_id
1 'polypeptide(L)'
;MKKLEEGQDGVSFSWSPWSITGKDGGTYPASDSTWSDFPRPEYPFGGDRSYLTGQCVQGWIMFALDASTKPATIDYGNPAGEVASWRVG
;
A
#
# COMPACT_ATOMS: atom_id res chain seq x y z
N MET A 1 6.15 -12.70 40.03
CA MET A 1 6.53 -11.50 39.25
C MET A 1 5.97 -11.65 37.86
N LYS A 2 5.10 -10.74 37.41
CA LYS A 2 4.60 -10.74 36.03
C LYS A 2 5.60 -9.94 35.21
N LYS A 3 6.33 -10.59 34.31
CA LYS A 3 7.12 -9.92 33.28
C LYS A 3 6.48 -10.29 31.95
N LEU A 4 5.68 -9.36 31.43
CA LEU A 4 5.24 -9.37 30.05
C LEU A 4 5.79 -8.07 29.47
N GLU A 5 7.03 -8.13 29.01
CA GLU A 5 7.50 -7.20 27.99
C GLU A 5 7.56 -8.08 26.75
N GLU A 6 6.40 -8.33 26.14
CA GLU A 6 6.32 -8.85 24.77
C GLU A 6 7.11 -7.85 23.93
N GLY A 7 8.25 -8.28 23.38
CA GLY A 7 8.91 -7.49 22.36
C GLY A 7 7.88 -7.22 21.28
N GLN A 8 7.57 -5.95 21.03
CA GLN A 8 6.58 -5.60 20.02
C GLN A 8 7.09 -6.12 18.67
N ASP A 9 6.47 -7.19 18.18
CA ASP A 9 6.72 -7.68 16.82
C ASP A 9 6.39 -6.54 15.86
N GLY A 10 7.43 -5.99 15.21
CA GLY A 10 7.25 -4.86 14.30
C GLY A 10 6.43 -5.26 13.08
N VAL A 11 5.66 -4.32 12.54
CA VAL A 11 4.87 -4.53 11.32
C VAL A 11 5.68 -4.18 10.09
N SER A 12 5.58 -4.97 9.02
CA SER A 12 6.06 -4.58 7.70
C SER A 12 4.89 -4.10 6.84
N PHE A 13 5.17 -3.17 5.93
CA PHE A 13 4.17 -2.67 4.99
C PHE A 13 4.48 -3.20 3.58
N SER A 14 3.44 -3.43 2.78
CA SER A 14 3.54 -3.85 1.37
C SER A 14 2.68 -2.93 0.49
N TRP A 15 3.05 -2.75 -0.78
CA TRP A 15 2.24 -2.09 -1.80
C TRP A 15 1.10 -2.99 -2.28
N SER A 16 1.26 -4.32 -2.15
CA SER A 16 0.32 -5.32 -2.68
C SER A 16 -1.13 -5.25 -2.19
N PRO A 17 -1.46 -4.74 -0.98
CA PRO A 17 -2.84 -4.59 -0.53
C PRO A 17 -3.59 -3.43 -1.19
N TRP A 18 -2.92 -2.60 -2.00
CA TRP A 18 -3.49 -1.38 -2.56
C TRP A 18 -3.95 -1.58 -4.00
N SER A 19 -5.09 -0.97 -4.35
CA SER A 19 -5.62 -0.93 -5.71
C SER A 19 -6.30 0.40 -6.02
N ILE A 20 -6.59 0.64 -7.30
CA ILE A 20 -7.48 1.69 -7.76
C ILE A 20 -8.73 1.04 -8.36
N THR A 21 -9.91 1.56 -8.02
CA THR A 21 -11.11 1.30 -8.82
C THR A 21 -11.32 2.45 -9.79
N GLY A 22 -11.41 2.14 -11.08
CA GLY A 22 -11.65 3.10 -12.15
C GLY A 22 -13.13 3.48 -12.29
N LYS A 23 -13.40 4.63 -12.91
CA LYS A 23 -14.78 5.05 -13.29
C LYS A 23 -15.39 4.15 -14.37
N ASP A 24 -14.56 3.35 -15.04
CA ASP A 24 -14.97 2.26 -15.93
C ASP A 24 -15.39 0.97 -15.19
N GLY A 25 -15.25 0.94 -13.86
CA GLY A 25 -15.54 -0.21 -13.01
C GLY A 25 -14.41 -1.23 -12.94
N GLY A 26 -13.26 -0.97 -13.58
CA GLY A 26 -12.09 -1.82 -13.49
C GLY A 26 -11.38 -1.71 -12.14
N THR A 27 -10.68 -2.77 -11.72
CA THR A 27 -9.78 -2.75 -10.56
C THR A 27 -8.35 -2.93 -11.03
N TYR A 28 -7.48 -2.01 -10.60
CA TYR A 28 -6.09 -1.91 -11.02
C TYR A 28 -5.20 -2.11 -9.80
N PRO A 29 -4.48 -3.25 -9.68
CA PRO A 29 -3.58 -3.48 -8.55
C PRO A 29 -2.40 -2.51 -8.59
N ALA A 30 -1.81 -2.27 -7.42
CA ALA A 30 -0.51 -1.61 -7.34
C ALA A 30 0.53 -2.39 -8.18
N SER A 31 1.36 -1.63 -8.89
CA SER A 31 2.39 -2.13 -9.78
C SER A 31 3.55 -2.74 -8.99
N ASP A 32 3.96 -3.94 -9.39
CA ASP A 32 5.17 -4.62 -8.91
C ASP A 32 6.43 -4.25 -9.72
N SER A 33 6.24 -3.49 -10.80
CA SER A 33 7.31 -3.09 -11.70
C SER A 33 8.23 -2.04 -11.08
N THR A 34 9.53 -2.33 -11.07
CA THR A 34 10.61 -1.44 -10.63
C THR A 34 11.28 -0.77 -11.83
N TRP A 35 10.51 -0.10 -12.69
CA TRP A 35 11.09 0.57 -13.87
C TRP A 35 11.94 1.76 -13.42
N SER A 36 13.03 2.04 -14.14
CA SER A 36 13.94 3.16 -13.84
C SER A 36 13.24 4.52 -13.79
N ASP A 37 12.10 4.61 -14.46
CA ASP A 37 11.37 5.85 -14.69
C ASP A 37 10.29 6.09 -13.61
N PHE A 38 10.19 5.21 -12.61
CA PHE A 38 9.24 5.34 -11.52
C PHE A 38 9.74 6.35 -10.46
N PRO A 39 8.86 7.24 -9.96
CA PRO A 39 9.24 8.24 -8.98
C PRO A 39 9.61 7.60 -7.64
N ARG A 40 10.77 7.99 -7.10
CA ARG A 40 11.32 7.48 -5.83
C ARG A 40 11.07 8.46 -4.66
N PRO A 41 10.97 7.98 -3.40
CA PRO A 41 11.04 6.58 -3.00
C PRO A 41 9.72 5.86 -3.27
N GLU A 42 9.87 4.79 -4.03
CA GLU A 42 8.94 3.68 -4.14
C GLU A 42 8.74 3.11 -2.73
N TYR A 43 7.52 3.18 -2.19
CA TYR A 43 7.24 2.69 -0.84
C TYR A 43 5.89 1.99 -0.75
N PRO A 44 5.83 0.81 -0.12
CA PRO A 44 6.96 0.02 0.40
C PRO A 44 7.53 -0.93 -0.66
N PHE A 45 8.76 -0.72 -1.13
CA PHE A 45 9.48 -1.68 -1.96
C PHE A 45 10.51 -2.44 -1.13
N GLY A 46 10.25 -3.73 -0.91
CA GLY A 46 11.00 -4.59 0.02
C GLY A 46 10.31 -4.64 1.39
N GLY A 47 9.75 -5.81 1.73
CA GLY A 47 9.08 -6.08 3.01
C GLY A 47 10.05 -6.24 4.19
N ASP A 48 11.32 -5.90 4.00
CA ASP A 48 12.42 -6.25 4.90
C ASP A 48 12.56 -5.30 6.10
N ARG A 49 11.78 -4.20 6.11
CA ARG A 49 11.78 -3.24 7.21
C ARG A 49 10.55 -3.41 8.10
N SER A 50 10.80 -3.76 9.35
CA SER A 50 9.81 -3.73 10.42
C SER A 50 9.73 -2.34 11.05
N TYR A 51 8.50 -1.92 11.34
CA TYR A 51 8.16 -0.66 11.99
C TYR A 51 7.52 -0.96 13.34
N LEU A 52 7.98 -0.23 14.36
CA LEU A 52 7.43 -0.32 15.71
C LEU A 52 6.16 0.52 15.84
N THR A 53 5.36 0.21 16.86
CA THR A 53 4.17 0.99 17.19
C THR A 53 4.53 2.47 17.36
N GLY A 54 3.77 3.36 16.73
CA GLY A 54 3.99 4.81 16.76
C GLY A 54 4.92 5.32 15.66
N GLN A 55 5.61 4.46 14.91
CA GLN A 55 6.35 4.88 13.72
C GLN A 55 5.40 5.06 12.53
N CYS A 56 5.59 6.17 11.82
CA CYS A 56 4.88 6.46 10.58
C CYS A 56 5.85 6.43 9.41
N VAL A 57 5.32 6.12 8.24
CA VAL A 57 6.09 6.03 7.01
C VAL A 57 5.23 6.52 5.85
N GLN A 58 5.90 7.16 4.89
CA GLN A 58 5.28 7.73 3.72
C GLN A 58 6.17 7.44 2.51
N GLY A 59 5.53 7.16 1.38
CA GLY A 59 6.15 7.17 0.08
C GLY A 59 5.11 6.86 -0.99
N TRP A 60 5.57 6.53 -2.18
CA TRP A 60 4.70 6.44 -3.33
C TRP A 60 4.35 4.99 -3.69
N ILE A 61 3.07 4.75 -3.98
CA ILE A 61 2.53 3.51 -4.54
C ILE A 61 2.09 3.79 -5.98
N MET A 62 2.59 2.99 -6.91
CA MET A 62 2.37 3.20 -8.34
C MET A 62 1.28 2.27 -8.86
N PHE A 63 0.50 2.76 -9.82
CA PHE A 63 -0.55 2.00 -10.49
C PHE A 63 -0.44 2.23 -11.99
N ALA A 64 -0.52 1.15 -12.77
CA ALA A 64 -0.58 1.23 -14.23
C ALA A 64 -2.05 1.27 -14.67
N LEU A 65 -2.45 2.35 -15.31
CA LEU A 65 -3.80 2.54 -15.85
C LEU A 65 -3.71 2.85 -17.34
N ASP A 66 -4.73 2.43 -18.09
CA ASP A 66 -4.89 2.86 -19.47
C ASP A 66 -5.15 4.38 -19.51
N ALA A 67 -4.69 5.05 -20.57
CA ALA A 67 -4.77 6.50 -20.70
C ALA A 67 -6.20 7.07 -20.60
N SER A 68 -7.20 6.28 -20.98
CA SER A 68 -8.62 6.62 -20.89
C SER A 68 -9.23 6.40 -19.50
N THR A 69 -8.63 5.53 -18.68
CA THR A 69 -9.18 5.20 -17.36
C THR A 69 -9.00 6.36 -16.40
N LYS A 70 -10.08 6.72 -15.71
CA LYS A 70 -10.06 7.73 -14.66
C LYS A 70 -10.24 7.03 -13.31
N PRO A 71 -9.36 7.28 -12.31
CA PRO A 71 -9.54 6.72 -10.98
C PRO A 71 -10.83 7.25 -10.34
N ALA A 72 -11.54 6.38 -9.64
CA ALA A 72 -12.72 6.70 -8.83
C ALA A 72 -12.41 6.57 -7.34
N THR A 73 -11.74 5.49 -6.94
CA THR A 73 -11.27 5.27 -5.57
C THR A 73 -9.85 4.72 -5.54
N ILE A 74 -9.17 5.00 -4.43
CA ILE A 74 -8.02 4.22 -3.97
C ILE A 74 -8.55 3.30 -2.88
N ASP A 75 -8.19 2.02 -2.94
CA ASP A 75 -8.71 0.98 -2.06
C ASP A 75 -7.54 0.24 -1.40
N TYR A 76 -7.71 -0.06 -0.11
CA TYR A 76 -6.82 -0.89 0.69
C TYR A 76 -7.58 -2.12 1.17
N GLY A 77 -6.98 -3.30 1.02
CA GLY A 77 -7.51 -4.55 1.53
C GLY A 77 -6.40 -5.57 1.77
N ASN A 78 -6.26 -6.07 3.00
CA ASN A 78 -5.24 -7.06 3.34
C ASN A 78 -5.84 -8.43 3.76
N PRO A 79 -5.03 -9.50 3.83
CA PRO A 79 -5.51 -10.83 4.22
C PRO A 79 -6.03 -10.92 5.67
N ALA A 80 -5.72 -9.95 6.53
CA ALA A 80 -6.26 -9.86 7.89
C ALA A 80 -7.69 -9.29 7.93
N GLY A 81 -8.23 -8.86 6.79
CA GLY A 81 -9.60 -8.34 6.66
C GLY A 81 -9.72 -6.84 6.92
N GLU A 82 -8.60 -6.13 7.05
CA GLU A 82 -8.60 -4.67 7.16
C GLU A 82 -8.88 -4.04 5.80
N VAL A 83 -9.83 -3.11 5.76
CA VAL A 83 -10.28 -2.46 4.53
C VAL A 83 -10.44 -0.96 4.72
N ALA A 84 -10.08 -0.19 3.69
CA ALA A 84 -10.32 1.25 3.62
C ALA A 84 -10.44 1.70 2.16
N SER A 85 -11.21 2.77 1.91
CA SER A 85 -11.43 3.31 0.57
C SER A 85 -11.54 4.83 0.60
N TRP A 86 -10.92 5.49 -0.38
CA TRP A 86 -10.86 6.94 -0.51
C TRP A 86 -11.29 7.35 -1.93
N ARG A 87 -12.24 8.28 -2.05
CA ARG A 87 -12.65 8.84 -3.34
C ARG A 87 -11.55 9.72 -3.94
N VAL A 88 -11.32 9.54 -5.23
CA VAL A 88 -10.46 10.40 -6.05
C VAL A 88 -11.34 11.44 -6.75
N GLY A 89 -10.91 12.71 -6.69
CA GLY A 89 -11.68 13.89 -7.13
C GLY A 89 -12.18 13.86 -8.57
#